data_AF-A0A8J5ZGH8-F1
#
_entry.id   AF-A0A8J5ZGH8-F1
#
_cell.length_a   1.000
_cell.length_b   1.000
_cell.length_c   1.000
_cell.angle_alpha   90.00
_cell.angle_beta   90.00
_cell.angle_gamma   90.00
#
_symmetry.space_group_name_H-M   'P 1'
#
loop_
_entity.id
_entity.type
_entity.pdbx_description
1 polymer ?
#
loop_
_entity_poly.entity_id
_entity_poly.type
_entity_poly.pdbx_seq_one_letter_code
_entity_poly.pdbx_strand_id
1 'polypeptide(L)'
;MEYGKEEELMCFFFFLNMNEMRKERENDLEKGLLSRPAHLRETILPGSPTSRPTLFLSNSGKALVVSNSSKSLASGSNFEKRLDKKKYVKQVTGRHNDTEIHLAAQRGDVAAIRQILAEIDDRMTGIVSAAEFEAEVEEIRVAIVNEVNELRETALFIAAEKGYIDIVKELLPYTTKEVIKLKNRFELDPLHIAANRGHEVCLSSMNTFYAAIVQVLLDHDPSLSKTVGQANATPLVSAATKGHTGVVHALLKNDPSLIDIPKANGKNPLHFAVRQGHVDIVKALLDKDPQLATKTDKKGQTALHMAVKGVSYEVVRLLLKTDPSTVTLPDKFGNTALHIATRKKRTEIVNELLQIPDTSVNALTRDQKTALDIAEGLPLSEEIVEIKECLSSFGGVRANELNQQPDELRKTMKEIKKEVHTQLEQTLKTNRNVDGIVLELIKLHQQGINNATNQVTVVAVLFATVAFMTIFTVPGGDNDNGVATVARGTSFKIFCVFNALALFTSLAVVVVQITIVRGELKTEKRFVEVINKLMWLASVCTSISYISSSYIVAGRRNKWAAILVTVIGGVTMGGVLGAMTYLVVKNKRVRKVKKKDKNSTNQTDSLSLSGTDTEVNTIYAL
;
A
#
# COMPACT_ATOMS: atom_id res chain seq x y z
N MET A 1 2.08 42.82 42.04
CA MET A 1 3.00 41.66 42.07
C MET A 1 2.21 40.47 42.59
N GLU A 2 2.47 39.27 42.08
CA GLU A 2 1.72 38.01 42.33
C GLU A 2 0.43 37.77 41.54
N TYR A 3 0.46 37.90 40.21
CA TYR A 3 -0.45 37.16 39.31
C TYR A 3 0.19 36.76 37.97
N GLY A 4 1.52 36.88 37.83
CA GLY A 4 2.25 36.64 36.58
C GLY A 4 3.20 35.44 36.60
N LYS A 5 3.12 34.56 37.61
CA LYS A 5 4.04 33.40 37.76
C LYS A 5 3.39 32.03 37.54
N GLU A 6 2.07 31.93 37.45
CA GLU A 6 1.39 30.64 37.23
C GLU A 6 1.27 30.27 35.74
N GLU A 7 1.29 31.24 34.82
CA GLU A 7 1.20 30.97 33.36
C GLU A 7 2.55 30.54 32.75
N GLU A 8 3.69 30.92 33.33
CA GLU A 8 5.01 30.44 32.86
C GLU A 8 5.30 28.99 33.29
N LEU A 9 4.76 28.54 34.42
CA LEU A 9 4.95 27.17 34.94
C LEU A 9 4.13 26.13 34.14
N MET A 10 2.95 26.50 33.65
CA MET A 10 2.13 25.64 32.77
C MET A 10 2.76 25.46 31.38
N CYS A 11 3.45 26.48 30.85
CA CYS A 11 4.19 26.38 29.59
C CYS A 11 5.46 25.53 29.71
N PHE A 12 6.14 25.57 30.86
CA PHE A 12 7.35 24.77 31.10
C PHE A 12 7.04 23.27 31.27
N PHE A 13 5.91 22.92 31.88
CA PHE A 13 5.47 21.53 32.07
C PHE A 13 5.03 20.86 30.76
N PHE A 14 4.43 21.63 29.84
CA PHE A 14 4.08 21.13 28.50
C PHE A 14 5.30 20.95 27.59
N PHE A 15 6.36 21.73 27.80
CA PHE A 15 7.60 21.65 27.01
C PHE A 15 8.51 20.49 27.46
N LEU A 16 8.50 20.13 28.75
CA LEU A 16 9.23 18.97 29.28
C LEU A 16 8.61 17.64 28.83
N ASN A 17 7.27 17.54 28.82
CA ASN A 17 6.57 16.31 28.41
C ASN A 17 6.69 16.01 26.89
N MET A 18 6.91 17.04 26.07
CA MET A 18 7.17 16.91 24.63
C MET A 18 8.61 16.52 24.28
N ASN A 19 9.58 16.74 25.19
CA ASN A 19 10.96 16.29 25.03
C ASN A 19 11.18 14.88 25.59
N GLU A 20 10.40 14.45 26.58
CA GLU A 20 10.46 13.08 27.12
C GLU A 20 9.85 12.07 26.13
N MET A 21 8.79 12.45 25.40
CA MET A 21 8.22 11.68 24.27
C MET A 21 9.09 11.68 22.99
N ARG A 22 10.17 12.45 22.95
CA ARG A 22 11.17 12.45 21.86
C ARG A 22 12.39 11.60 22.21
N LYS A 23 12.69 11.42 23.50
CA LYS A 23 13.82 10.65 24.01
C LYS A 23 13.55 9.13 24.07
N GLU A 24 12.29 8.71 24.07
CA GLU A 24 11.91 7.29 23.94
C GLU A 24 11.89 6.78 22.48
N ARG A 25 11.99 7.65 21.48
CA ARG A 25 12.02 7.23 20.06
C ARG A 25 13.42 7.14 19.44
N GLU A 26 14.46 7.53 20.16
CA GLU A 26 15.86 7.40 19.72
C GLU A 26 16.58 6.20 20.36
N ASN A 27 16.00 5.55 21.39
CA ASN A 27 16.61 4.39 22.06
C ASN A 27 16.31 3.02 21.43
N ASP A 28 15.40 2.94 20.45
CA ASP A 28 15.11 1.68 19.73
C ASP A 28 15.95 1.51 18.45
N LEU A 29 16.84 2.46 18.15
CA LEU A 29 17.71 2.43 16.97
C LEU A 29 19.18 2.09 17.28
N GLU A 30 19.48 1.61 18.50
CA GLU A 30 20.86 1.32 18.95
C GLU A 30 21.04 -0.07 19.60
N LYS A 31 20.27 -1.08 19.13
CA LYS A 31 20.57 -2.50 19.39
C LYS A 31 20.64 -3.30 18.11
N GLY A 32 21.80 -3.26 17.48
CA GLY A 32 22.11 -4.20 16.42
C GLY A 32 23.26 -3.73 15.56
N LEU A 33 24.47 -3.72 16.13
CA LEU A 33 25.74 -4.06 15.46
C LEU A 33 26.91 -3.63 16.36
N LEU A 34 27.63 -4.60 16.92
CA LEU A 34 29.10 -4.64 16.99
C LEU A 34 29.57 -5.89 17.76
N SER A 35 30.13 -6.85 17.04
CA SER A 35 31.30 -7.59 17.52
C SER A 35 32.28 -7.73 16.35
N ARG A 36 33.50 -7.21 16.60
CA ARG A 36 34.62 -7.09 15.65
C ARG A 36 35.62 -8.27 15.80
N PRO A 37 36.55 -8.45 14.85
CA PRO A 37 37.40 -9.64 14.62
C PRO A 37 38.75 -9.58 15.41
N ALA A 38 39.65 -10.58 15.41
CA ALA A 38 40.61 -10.83 14.33
C ALA A 38 41.63 -11.98 14.59
N HIS A 39 41.94 -12.71 13.49
CA HIS A 39 43.22 -13.31 13.02
C HIS A 39 43.96 -14.39 13.85
N LEU A 40 44.56 -15.46 13.27
CA LEU A 40 45.48 -15.54 12.13
C LEU A 40 45.59 -16.98 11.50
N ARG A 41 45.92 -17.02 10.17
CA ARG A 41 46.78 -17.94 9.33
C ARG A 41 46.83 -19.47 9.61
N GLU A 42 47.00 -20.39 8.64
CA GLU A 42 47.67 -20.35 7.32
C GLU A 42 47.31 -21.55 6.39
N THR A 43 47.57 -21.34 5.10
CA THR A 43 47.64 -22.15 3.84
C THR A 43 47.85 -23.68 3.85
N ILE A 44 47.35 -24.36 2.79
CA ILE A 44 48.09 -24.96 1.63
C ILE A 44 47.10 -25.61 0.60
N LEU A 45 47.43 -25.51 -0.70
CA LEU A 45 46.72 -25.97 -1.93
C LEU A 45 47.09 -27.45 -2.33
N PRO A 46 46.82 -27.97 -3.56
CA PRO A 46 45.61 -28.71 -3.96
C PRO A 46 45.94 -30.08 -4.61
N GLY A 47 44.94 -30.86 -5.06
CA GLY A 47 45.18 -32.03 -5.90
C GLY A 47 43.94 -32.72 -6.46
N SER A 48 43.75 -32.63 -7.79
CA SER A 48 42.97 -33.55 -8.63
C SER A 48 43.78 -34.83 -8.91
N PRO A 49 43.22 -35.99 -9.35
CA PRO A 49 42.80 -36.11 -10.76
C PRO A 49 41.66 -37.11 -11.09
N THR A 50 41.27 -37.01 -12.36
CA THR A 50 40.48 -37.87 -13.25
C THR A 50 41.01 -39.29 -13.48
N SER A 51 40.15 -40.26 -13.86
CA SER A 51 40.30 -41.04 -15.13
C SER A 51 39.22 -42.13 -15.35
N ARG A 52 38.99 -42.40 -16.65
CA ARG A 52 38.04 -43.32 -17.30
C ARG A 52 38.51 -44.79 -17.30
N PRO A 53 37.64 -45.77 -17.65
CA PRO A 53 37.95 -47.20 -17.65
C PRO A 53 38.52 -47.71 -18.99
N THR A 54 39.30 -48.78 -18.93
CA THR A 54 39.78 -49.56 -20.10
C THR A 54 39.28 -51.01 -20.06
N LEU A 55 38.96 -51.50 -21.25
CA LEU A 55 38.46 -52.83 -21.63
C LEU A 55 39.50 -53.93 -21.48
N PHE A 56 39.07 -55.17 -21.16
CA PHE A 56 39.62 -56.40 -21.75
C PHE A 56 38.54 -57.47 -21.90
N LEU A 57 38.54 -58.09 -23.09
CA LEU A 57 37.79 -59.27 -23.53
C LEU A 57 38.57 -60.53 -23.14
N SER A 58 37.90 -61.64 -22.77
CA SER A 58 38.29 -63.00 -23.19
C SER A 58 37.24 -64.04 -22.81
N ASN A 59 36.85 -64.83 -23.81
CA ASN A 59 36.03 -66.05 -23.74
C ASN A 59 36.75 -67.21 -23.02
N SER A 60 35.96 -68.14 -22.50
CA SER A 60 36.09 -69.61 -22.63
C SER A 60 35.91 -70.38 -21.31
N GLY A 61 35.08 -71.42 -21.36
CA GLY A 61 35.25 -72.63 -20.55
C GLY A 61 34.22 -72.87 -19.45
N LYS A 62 33.25 -73.75 -19.74
CA LYS A 62 32.46 -74.46 -18.72
C LYS A 62 33.38 -75.28 -17.81
N ALA A 63 33.28 -75.11 -16.50
CA ALA A 63 33.46 -76.17 -15.50
C ALA A 63 32.98 -75.65 -14.13
N LEU A 64 31.95 -76.31 -13.59
CA LEU A 64 31.52 -76.17 -12.20
C LEU A 64 32.67 -76.62 -11.28
N VAL A 65 33.30 -75.67 -10.60
CA VAL A 65 34.33 -75.92 -9.58
C VAL A 65 33.90 -75.29 -8.26
N VAL A 66 33.95 -76.11 -7.22
CA VAL A 66 33.68 -75.77 -5.82
C VAL A 66 34.79 -74.89 -5.26
N SER A 67 34.46 -73.79 -4.59
CA SER A 67 35.42 -73.08 -3.74
C SER A 67 34.79 -72.35 -2.57
N ASN A 68 35.36 -72.57 -1.39
CA ASN A 68 35.06 -71.98 -0.09
C ASN A 68 35.38 -70.47 -0.05
N SER A 69 34.46 -69.65 0.46
CA SER A 69 34.78 -68.75 1.58
C SER A 69 33.50 -68.16 2.18
N SER A 70 33.40 -68.23 3.50
CA SER A 70 32.33 -67.68 4.33
C SER A 70 32.88 -66.53 5.16
N LYS A 71 32.18 -65.40 5.18
CA LYS A 71 32.25 -64.39 6.26
C LYS A 71 31.10 -63.38 6.12
N SER A 72 30.09 -63.47 6.99
CA SER A 72 30.01 -62.66 8.22
C SER A 72 28.58 -62.32 8.66
N LEU A 73 28.41 -62.30 10.00
CA LEU A 73 27.53 -61.47 10.83
C LEU A 73 26.02 -61.79 10.92
N ALA A 74 25.61 -62.45 12.00
CA ALA A 74 24.70 -61.90 13.02
C ALA A 74 24.55 -62.86 14.22
N SER A 75 24.79 -62.34 15.43
CA SER A 75 24.50 -62.98 16.72
C SER A 75 23.00 -62.96 17.01
N GLY A 76 22.47 -64.08 17.52
CA GLY A 76 21.10 -64.18 18.03
C GLY A 76 20.72 -65.64 18.25
N SER A 77 20.58 -66.04 19.51
CA SER A 77 20.32 -67.39 20.00
C SER A 77 19.00 -67.97 19.49
N ASN A 78 19.08 -68.96 18.59
CA ASN A 78 18.17 -70.11 18.40
C ASN A 78 18.82 -71.07 17.38
N PHE A 79 20.06 -71.47 17.64
CA PHE A 79 20.98 -72.13 16.71
C PHE A 79 21.14 -73.63 16.99
N GLU A 80 20.05 -74.40 17.06
CA GLU A 80 20.17 -75.86 17.26
C GLU A 80 19.14 -76.73 16.54
N LYS A 81 18.41 -76.19 15.55
CA LYS A 81 17.62 -76.98 14.58
C LYS A 81 17.81 -76.52 13.12
N ARG A 82 19.01 -76.05 12.77
CA ARG A 82 19.37 -75.57 11.42
C ARG A 82 20.56 -76.31 10.79
N LEU A 83 20.86 -77.51 11.27
CA LEU A 83 21.79 -78.43 10.61
C LEU A 83 20.97 -79.36 9.72
N ASP A 84 20.79 -78.94 8.46
CA ASP A 84 20.66 -79.80 7.24
C ASP A 84 20.16 -79.02 5.99
N LYS A 85 19.97 -77.69 6.06
CA LYS A 85 19.70 -76.84 4.87
C LYS A 85 20.96 -76.49 4.02
N LYS A 86 22.05 -77.26 4.12
CA LYS A 86 23.38 -76.93 3.53
C LYS A 86 23.61 -77.40 2.07
N LYS A 87 22.61 -77.91 1.35
CA LYS A 87 22.82 -78.55 0.03
C LYS A 87 22.08 -77.93 -1.17
N TYR A 88 21.71 -76.66 -1.09
CA TYR A 88 21.34 -75.87 -2.28
C TYR A 88 22.47 -74.88 -2.55
N VAL A 89 23.51 -75.37 -3.24
CA VAL A 89 24.72 -74.58 -3.51
C VAL A 89 24.41 -73.56 -4.59
N LYS A 90 24.53 -72.30 -4.20
CA LYS A 90 24.41 -71.07 -4.98
C LYS A 90 25.31 -71.13 -6.23
N GLN A 91 24.79 -71.58 -7.37
CA GLN A 91 25.53 -71.52 -8.62
C GLN A 91 25.43 -70.10 -9.18
N VAL A 92 26.40 -69.29 -8.80
CA VAL A 92 26.54 -67.91 -9.22
C VAL A 92 27.10 -67.90 -10.65
N THR A 93 26.29 -67.53 -11.64
CA THR A 93 26.61 -67.71 -13.08
C THR A 93 26.72 -66.40 -13.86
N GLY A 94 26.84 -65.25 -13.19
CA GLY A 94 26.89 -63.92 -13.82
C GLY A 94 27.95 -62.98 -13.25
N ARG A 95 28.03 -61.78 -13.86
CA ARG A 95 29.01 -60.73 -13.50
C ARG A 95 28.68 -60.01 -12.18
N HIS A 96 27.42 -60.10 -11.71
CA HIS A 96 26.90 -59.41 -10.51
C HIS A 96 26.32 -60.37 -9.47
N ASN A 97 26.90 -61.57 -9.41
CA ASN A 97 26.36 -62.73 -8.70
C ASN A 97 24.92 -63.13 -9.07
N ASP A 98 24.55 -63.01 -10.33
CA ASP A 98 23.25 -63.46 -10.83
C ASP A 98 23.15 -64.99 -10.71
N THR A 99 22.06 -65.46 -10.11
CA THR A 99 21.74 -66.90 -10.11
C THR A 99 21.12 -67.32 -11.45
N GLU A 100 21.04 -68.63 -11.69
CA GLU A 100 20.50 -69.14 -12.97
C GLU A 100 19.08 -68.64 -13.25
N ILE A 101 18.26 -68.42 -12.21
CA ILE A 101 16.92 -67.83 -12.34
C ILE A 101 16.96 -66.35 -12.73
N HIS A 102 17.95 -65.57 -12.27
CA HIS A 102 18.14 -64.18 -12.71
C HIS A 102 18.53 -64.13 -14.19
N LEU A 103 19.41 -65.03 -14.65
CA LEU A 103 19.80 -65.11 -16.07
C LEU A 103 18.68 -65.62 -16.98
N ALA A 104 17.85 -66.55 -16.48
CA ALA A 104 16.65 -67.00 -17.19
C ALA A 104 15.63 -65.86 -17.33
N ALA A 105 15.38 -65.12 -16.25
CA ALA A 105 14.54 -63.92 -16.27
C ALA A 105 15.10 -62.82 -17.19
N GLN A 106 16.43 -62.64 -17.23
CA GLN A 106 17.07 -61.69 -18.13
C GLN A 106 16.91 -62.05 -19.60
N ARG A 107 16.94 -63.35 -19.93
CA ARG A 107 16.81 -63.87 -21.30
C ARG A 107 15.37 -63.99 -21.78
N GLY A 108 14.39 -63.96 -20.88
CA GLY A 108 12.98 -64.14 -21.24
C GLY A 108 12.58 -65.61 -21.44
N ASP A 109 13.36 -66.54 -20.90
CA ASP A 109 13.12 -67.97 -21.09
C ASP A 109 12.20 -68.54 -19.99
N VAL A 110 10.90 -68.57 -20.29
CA VAL A 110 9.87 -69.12 -19.39
C VAL A 110 10.08 -70.62 -19.16
N ALA A 111 10.53 -71.35 -20.18
CA ALA A 111 10.73 -72.79 -20.09
C ALA A 111 11.89 -73.12 -19.15
N ALA A 112 12.99 -72.36 -19.22
CA ALA A 112 14.10 -72.51 -18.27
C ALA A 112 13.66 -72.22 -16.83
N ILE A 113 12.81 -71.22 -16.59
CA ILE A 113 12.30 -70.95 -15.23
C ILE A 113 11.43 -72.10 -14.73
N ARG A 114 10.51 -72.62 -15.55
CA ARG A 114 9.71 -73.78 -15.19
C ARG A 114 10.56 -75.04 -14.97
N GLN A 115 11.61 -75.23 -15.77
CA GLN A 115 12.54 -76.32 -15.59
C GLN A 115 13.33 -76.19 -14.28
N ILE A 116 13.84 -75.01 -13.95
CA ILE A 116 14.52 -74.76 -12.66
C ILE A 116 13.56 -75.05 -11.49
N LEU A 117 12.29 -74.64 -11.60
CA LEU A 117 11.27 -74.93 -10.59
C LEU A 117 10.93 -76.42 -10.50
N ALA A 118 10.87 -77.14 -11.62
CA ALA A 118 10.59 -78.58 -11.67
C ALA A 118 11.79 -79.43 -11.20
N GLU A 119 13.02 -79.02 -11.49
CA GLU A 119 14.23 -79.70 -11.01
C GLU A 119 14.35 -79.67 -9.47
N ILE A 120 13.75 -78.66 -8.82
CA ILE A 120 13.64 -78.59 -7.36
C ILE A 120 12.71 -79.70 -6.85
N ASP A 121 11.60 -79.94 -7.54
CA ASP A 121 10.65 -81.02 -7.18
C ASP A 121 11.32 -82.39 -7.30
N ASP A 122 11.94 -82.66 -8.46
CA ASP A 122 12.57 -83.95 -8.74
C ASP A 122 13.69 -84.27 -7.74
N ARG A 123 14.49 -83.27 -7.34
CA ARG A 123 15.57 -83.48 -6.35
C ARG A 123 15.07 -83.75 -4.94
N MET A 124 13.87 -83.29 -4.59
CA MET A 124 13.32 -83.43 -3.25
C MET A 124 12.58 -84.76 -3.07
N THR A 125 11.94 -85.31 -4.12
CA THR A 125 11.13 -86.56 -4.07
C THR A 125 11.80 -87.80 -3.46
N GLY A 126 13.13 -87.78 -3.23
CA GLY A 126 13.88 -88.90 -2.65
C GLY A 126 14.04 -88.94 -1.12
N ILE A 127 13.51 -87.99 -0.33
CA ILE A 127 13.97 -87.80 1.07
C ILE A 127 12.88 -87.82 2.17
N VAL A 128 11.61 -87.43 1.97
CA VAL A 128 10.65 -87.18 3.09
C VAL A 128 9.20 -87.62 2.81
N SER A 129 8.41 -87.84 3.87
CA SER A 129 6.97 -88.17 3.84
C SER A 129 6.08 -87.04 3.27
N ALA A 130 5.01 -87.42 2.54
CA ALA A 130 4.30 -86.58 1.57
C ALA A 130 3.76 -85.21 2.06
N ALA A 131 3.41 -85.05 3.34
CA ALA A 131 2.80 -83.81 3.84
C ALA A 131 3.82 -82.78 4.37
N GLU A 132 4.89 -83.24 5.01
CA GLU A 132 6.03 -82.38 5.42
C GLU A 132 6.86 -81.98 4.19
N PHE A 133 6.87 -82.86 3.19
CA PHE A 133 7.52 -82.67 1.89
C PHE A 133 7.04 -81.43 1.13
N GLU A 134 5.73 -81.27 0.93
CA GLU A 134 5.19 -80.15 0.15
C GLU A 134 5.48 -78.80 0.80
N ALA A 135 5.45 -78.72 2.14
CA ALA A 135 5.76 -77.50 2.87
C ALA A 135 7.24 -77.10 2.76
N GLU A 136 8.16 -78.06 2.85
CA GLU A 136 9.60 -77.80 2.71
C GLU A 136 10.00 -77.44 1.27
N VAL A 137 9.42 -78.11 0.27
CA VAL A 137 9.65 -77.79 -1.15
C VAL A 137 9.16 -76.38 -1.47
N GLU A 138 8.00 -75.98 -0.95
CA GLU A 138 7.47 -74.63 -1.12
C GLU A 138 8.36 -73.58 -0.43
N GLU A 139 8.85 -73.84 0.78
CA GLU A 139 9.84 -72.96 1.44
C GLU A 139 11.12 -72.77 0.60
N ILE A 140 11.60 -73.83 -0.05
CA ILE A 140 12.80 -73.79 -0.88
C ILE A 140 12.56 -73.04 -2.19
N ARG A 141 11.40 -73.25 -2.85
CA ARG A 141 10.99 -72.49 -4.04
C ARG A 141 10.95 -70.99 -3.74
N VAL A 142 10.29 -70.63 -2.64
CA VAL A 142 10.22 -69.26 -2.15
C VAL A 142 11.62 -68.71 -1.87
N ALA A 143 12.51 -69.47 -1.23
CA ALA A 143 13.87 -69.02 -0.95
C ALA A 143 14.67 -68.73 -2.24
N ILE A 144 14.57 -69.59 -3.26
CA ILE A 144 15.32 -69.47 -4.52
C ILE A 144 14.79 -68.29 -5.38
N VAL A 145 13.47 -68.14 -5.50
CA VAL A 145 12.85 -67.06 -6.28
C VAL A 145 13.14 -65.69 -5.67
N ASN A 146 13.20 -65.62 -4.34
CA ASN A 146 13.44 -64.38 -3.60
C ASN A 146 14.92 -64.08 -3.37
N GLU A 147 15.85 -64.84 -3.97
CA GLU A 147 17.26 -64.50 -3.91
C GLU A 147 17.54 -63.15 -4.57
N VAL A 148 18.50 -62.43 -4.01
CA VAL A 148 18.93 -61.12 -4.49
C VAL A 148 20.35 -61.20 -5.04
N ASN A 149 20.57 -60.55 -6.17
CA ASN A 149 21.91 -60.37 -6.74
C ASN A 149 22.70 -59.26 -5.99
N GLU A 150 23.93 -58.95 -6.42
CA GLU A 150 24.74 -57.88 -5.80
C GLU A 150 24.09 -56.50 -5.88
N LEU A 151 23.28 -56.26 -6.92
CA LEU A 151 22.52 -55.02 -7.13
C LEU A 151 21.24 -54.95 -6.29
N ARG A 152 20.99 -55.97 -5.46
CA ARG A 152 19.76 -56.17 -4.69
C ARG A 152 18.51 -56.30 -5.56
N GLU A 153 18.68 -56.81 -6.77
CA GLU A 153 17.60 -57.10 -7.70
C GLU A 153 17.20 -58.57 -7.55
N THR A 154 15.90 -58.82 -7.69
CA THR A 154 15.32 -60.17 -7.72
C THR A 154 15.06 -60.59 -9.16
N ALA A 155 14.86 -61.89 -9.41
CA ALA A 155 14.44 -62.37 -10.72
C ALA A 155 13.14 -61.68 -11.21
N LEU A 156 12.21 -61.39 -10.29
CA LEU A 156 11.00 -60.62 -10.56
C LEU A 156 11.31 -59.17 -11.00
N PHE A 157 12.26 -58.50 -10.35
CA PHE A 157 12.70 -57.15 -10.74
C PHE A 157 13.24 -57.14 -12.18
N ILE A 158 14.09 -58.09 -12.54
CA ILE A 158 14.68 -58.20 -13.89
C ILE A 158 13.59 -58.51 -14.92
N ALA A 159 12.67 -59.42 -14.62
CA ALA A 159 11.54 -59.73 -15.50
C ALA A 159 10.64 -58.51 -15.73
N ALA A 160 10.37 -57.73 -14.68
CA ALA A 160 9.61 -56.48 -14.75
C ALA A 160 10.36 -55.38 -15.52
N GLU A 161 11.69 -55.31 -15.42
CA GLU A 161 12.51 -54.38 -16.21
C GLU A 161 12.43 -54.72 -17.72
N LYS A 162 12.58 -56.00 -18.06
CA LYS A 162 12.59 -56.50 -19.44
C LYS A 162 11.21 -56.63 -20.07
N GLY A 163 10.15 -56.58 -19.28
CA GLY A 163 8.77 -56.62 -19.77
C GLY A 163 8.25 -58.03 -20.07
N TYR A 164 8.81 -59.07 -19.45
CA TYR A 164 8.39 -60.46 -19.66
C TYR A 164 7.22 -60.83 -18.75
N ILE A 165 5.99 -60.56 -19.22
CA ILE A 165 4.76 -60.78 -18.46
C ILE A 165 4.55 -62.23 -18.02
N ASP A 166 4.89 -63.20 -18.87
CA ASP A 166 4.70 -64.62 -18.57
C ASP A 166 5.60 -65.06 -17.42
N ILE A 167 6.84 -64.58 -17.40
CA ILE A 167 7.77 -64.79 -16.29
C ILE A 167 7.26 -64.13 -15.01
N VAL A 168 6.76 -62.90 -15.09
CA VAL A 168 6.18 -62.21 -13.92
C VAL A 168 5.03 -63.02 -13.33
N LYS A 169 4.13 -63.57 -14.16
CA LYS A 169 3.02 -64.41 -13.70
C LYS A 169 3.47 -65.72 -13.05
N GLU A 170 4.52 -66.35 -13.57
CA GLU A 170 5.05 -67.60 -13.02
C GLU A 170 5.84 -67.39 -11.71
N LEU A 171 6.53 -66.26 -11.54
CA LEU A 171 7.31 -65.97 -10.34
C LEU A 171 6.46 -65.43 -9.17
N LEU A 172 5.35 -64.75 -9.46
CA LEU A 172 4.52 -64.09 -8.44
C LEU A 172 3.99 -65.01 -7.32
N PRO A 173 3.47 -66.23 -7.61
CA PRO A 173 2.98 -67.14 -6.58
C PRO A 173 4.04 -67.48 -5.51
N TYR A 174 5.31 -67.50 -5.91
CA TYR A 174 6.45 -67.86 -5.04
C TYR A 174 7.13 -66.63 -4.42
N THR A 175 6.64 -65.41 -4.69
CA THR A 175 7.25 -64.17 -4.19
C THR A 175 6.59 -63.73 -2.88
N THR A 176 7.39 -63.51 -1.82
CA THR A 176 6.84 -63.02 -0.55
C THR A 176 6.48 -61.54 -0.60
N LYS A 177 5.49 -61.12 0.19
CA LYS A 177 5.05 -59.71 0.28
C LYS A 177 6.17 -58.73 0.62
N GLU A 178 7.14 -59.16 1.43
CA GLU A 178 8.30 -58.35 1.82
C GLU A 178 9.25 -58.14 0.64
N VAL A 179 9.42 -59.15 -0.21
CA VAL A 179 10.37 -59.15 -1.33
C VAL A 179 9.83 -58.38 -2.53
N ILE A 180 8.50 -58.37 -2.75
CA ILE A 180 7.90 -57.54 -3.81
C ILE A 180 8.12 -56.03 -3.54
N LYS A 181 8.23 -55.65 -2.27
CA LYS A 181 8.55 -54.27 -1.82
C LYS A 181 10.04 -53.99 -1.67
N LEU A 182 10.87 -54.97 -2.01
CA LEU A 182 12.30 -54.84 -1.84
C LEU A 182 12.87 -53.90 -2.90
N LYS A 183 13.51 -52.86 -2.41
CA LYS A 183 14.20 -51.88 -3.24
C LYS A 183 15.59 -52.37 -3.62
N ASN A 184 15.92 -52.20 -4.90
CA ASN A 184 17.29 -52.37 -5.38
C ASN A 184 18.22 -51.25 -4.87
N ARG A 185 19.50 -51.26 -5.29
CA ARG A 185 20.46 -50.18 -4.96
C ARG A 185 20.05 -48.78 -5.42
N PHE A 186 19.14 -48.67 -6.39
CA PHE A 186 18.60 -47.39 -6.88
C PHE A 186 17.29 -46.98 -6.18
N GLU A 187 16.95 -47.64 -5.06
CA GLU A 187 15.72 -47.42 -4.33
C GLU A 187 14.45 -47.69 -5.15
N LEU A 188 14.51 -48.58 -6.16
CA LEU A 188 13.37 -48.90 -7.04
C LEU A 188 12.81 -50.29 -6.73
N ASP A 189 11.49 -50.38 -6.68
CA ASP A 189 10.74 -51.64 -6.60
C ASP A 189 10.45 -52.16 -8.02
N PRO A 190 10.06 -53.45 -8.18
CA PRO A 190 9.59 -54.02 -9.46
C PRO A 190 8.49 -53.18 -10.14
N LEU A 191 7.60 -52.57 -9.34
CA LEU A 191 6.57 -51.68 -9.87
C LEU A 191 7.13 -50.35 -10.39
N HIS A 192 8.11 -49.74 -9.71
CA HIS A 192 8.74 -48.50 -10.18
C HIS A 192 9.49 -48.72 -11.49
N ILE A 193 10.21 -49.83 -11.63
CA ILE A 193 10.94 -50.10 -12.88
C ILE A 193 9.98 -50.38 -14.04
N ALA A 194 8.90 -51.14 -13.82
CA ALA A 194 7.86 -51.34 -14.82
C ALA A 194 7.21 -50.00 -15.22
N ALA A 195 6.93 -49.13 -14.24
CA ALA A 195 6.38 -47.80 -14.47
C ALA A 195 7.37 -46.80 -15.09
N ASN A 196 8.68 -47.03 -14.98
CA ASN A 196 9.72 -46.18 -15.56
C ASN A 196 10.07 -46.61 -17.00
N ARG A 197 10.02 -47.92 -17.29
CA ARG A 197 10.39 -48.47 -18.60
C ARG A 197 9.32 -48.19 -19.64
N GLY A 198 8.07 -48.60 -19.40
CA GLY A 198 6.80 -48.29 -20.10
C GLY A 198 6.73 -48.29 -21.64
N HIS A 199 7.77 -47.87 -22.36
CA HIS A 199 7.96 -47.88 -23.81
C HIS A 199 9.45 -48.04 -24.16
N GLU A 200 9.90 -49.29 -24.37
CA GLU A 200 10.90 -49.53 -25.40
C GLU A 200 10.18 -50.14 -26.61
N VAL A 201 10.45 -49.56 -27.77
CA VAL A 201 9.73 -49.70 -29.03
C VAL A 201 9.75 -51.14 -29.52
N CYS A 202 8.57 -51.73 -29.76
CA CYS A 202 8.38 -52.65 -30.87
C CYS A 202 7.17 -52.15 -31.68
N LEU A 203 7.47 -51.60 -32.85
CA LEU A 203 6.51 -51.17 -33.85
C LEU A 203 5.72 -52.38 -34.34
N SER A 204 4.57 -52.70 -33.71
CA SER A 204 3.39 -53.31 -34.35
C SER A 204 2.31 -53.82 -33.38
N SER A 205 2.47 -53.76 -32.04
CA SER A 205 1.38 -54.14 -31.13
C SER A 205 1.33 -53.26 -29.87
N MET A 206 0.25 -52.49 -29.76
CA MET A 206 0.06 -51.32 -28.90
C MET A 206 0.33 -51.56 -27.41
N ASN A 207 1.09 -50.65 -26.78
CA ASN A 207 1.00 -50.11 -25.40
C ASN A 207 0.58 -50.97 -24.18
N THR A 208 0.51 -52.29 -24.28
CA THR A 208 -0.25 -53.10 -23.29
C THR A 208 0.63 -53.98 -22.40
N PHE A 209 1.90 -54.24 -22.75
CA PHE A 209 2.75 -55.17 -21.99
C PHE A 209 3.08 -54.66 -20.58
N TYR A 210 3.67 -53.47 -20.46
CA TYR A 210 4.01 -52.91 -19.14
C TYR A 210 2.78 -52.48 -18.35
N ALA A 211 1.72 -52.01 -19.01
CA ALA A 211 0.44 -51.74 -18.34
C ALA A 211 -0.15 -53.02 -17.73
N ALA A 212 -0.09 -54.15 -18.46
CA ALA A 212 -0.52 -55.44 -17.95
C ALA A 212 0.38 -55.97 -16.83
N ILE A 213 1.70 -55.79 -16.91
CA ILE A 213 2.62 -56.12 -15.80
C ILE A 213 2.27 -55.31 -14.55
N VAL A 214 2.03 -54.01 -14.70
CA VAL A 214 1.62 -53.13 -13.60
C VAL A 214 0.28 -53.59 -13.01
N GLN A 215 -0.69 -53.98 -13.84
CA GLN A 215 -1.95 -54.57 -13.35
C GLN A 215 -1.71 -55.85 -12.57
N VAL A 216 -0.96 -56.81 -13.14
CA VAL A 216 -0.67 -58.10 -12.50
C VAL A 216 0.07 -57.92 -11.16
N LEU A 217 1.00 -56.98 -11.07
CA LEU A 217 1.68 -56.64 -9.82
C LEU A 217 0.73 -56.01 -8.78
N LEU A 218 -0.17 -55.13 -9.22
CA LEU A 218 -1.16 -54.47 -8.34
C LEU A 218 -2.30 -55.39 -7.91
N ASP A 219 -2.70 -56.33 -8.76
CA ASP A 219 -3.69 -57.37 -8.44
C ASP A 219 -3.16 -58.29 -7.32
N HIS A 220 -1.85 -58.54 -7.29
CA HIS A 220 -1.20 -59.33 -6.24
C HIS A 220 -0.96 -58.52 -4.95
N ASP A 221 -0.43 -57.30 -5.04
CA ASP A 221 -0.30 -56.40 -3.89
C ASP A 221 -0.61 -54.93 -4.28
N PRO A 222 -1.80 -54.41 -3.93
CA PRO A 222 -2.18 -53.03 -4.25
C PRO A 222 -1.34 -52.01 -3.48
N SER A 223 -0.71 -52.39 -2.37
CA SER A 223 0.09 -51.44 -1.57
C SER A 223 1.37 -50.98 -2.28
N LEU A 224 1.78 -51.67 -3.36
CA LEU A 224 2.89 -51.26 -4.22
C LEU A 224 2.64 -49.91 -4.90
N SER A 225 1.38 -49.53 -5.13
CA SER A 225 1.03 -48.26 -5.77
C SER A 225 1.56 -47.05 -4.99
N LYS A 226 1.64 -47.17 -3.66
CA LYS A 226 2.04 -46.11 -2.72
C LYS A 226 3.51 -46.19 -2.32
N THR A 227 4.29 -47.13 -2.87
CA THR A 227 5.70 -47.19 -2.53
C THR A 227 6.45 -46.00 -3.11
N VAL A 228 7.49 -45.58 -2.40
CA VAL A 228 8.27 -44.39 -2.73
C VAL A 228 9.68 -44.82 -3.11
N GLY A 229 10.10 -44.50 -4.33
CA GLY A 229 11.45 -44.74 -4.79
C GLY A 229 12.37 -43.55 -4.55
N GLN A 230 13.44 -43.46 -5.33
CA GLN A 230 14.43 -42.38 -5.20
C GLN A 230 13.80 -40.98 -5.13
N ALA A 231 14.18 -40.23 -4.10
CA ALA A 231 13.69 -38.88 -3.80
C ALA A 231 12.16 -38.79 -3.59
N ASN A 232 11.57 -39.84 -3.00
CA ASN A 232 10.15 -39.99 -2.72
C ASN A 232 9.26 -39.95 -3.98
N ALA A 233 9.71 -40.55 -5.08
CA ALA A 233 8.91 -40.64 -6.29
C ALA A 233 7.98 -41.86 -6.24
N THR A 234 6.69 -41.65 -6.46
CA THR A 234 5.73 -42.76 -6.64
C THR A 234 5.86 -43.38 -8.04
N PRO A 235 5.35 -44.62 -8.26
CA PRO A 235 5.29 -45.22 -9.59
C PRO A 235 4.54 -44.32 -10.58
N LEU A 236 3.48 -43.65 -10.13
CA LEU A 236 2.72 -42.68 -10.93
C LEU A 236 3.58 -41.49 -11.39
N VAL A 237 4.39 -40.90 -10.50
CA VAL A 237 5.31 -39.82 -10.86
C VAL A 237 6.34 -40.29 -11.89
N SER A 238 6.82 -41.53 -11.77
CA SER A 238 7.80 -42.12 -12.70
C SER A 238 7.20 -42.29 -14.10
N ALA A 239 6.01 -42.89 -14.19
CA ALA A 239 5.27 -43.04 -15.45
C ALA A 239 4.90 -41.69 -16.07
N ALA A 240 4.42 -40.74 -15.27
CA ALA A 240 4.05 -39.39 -15.71
C ALA A 240 5.26 -38.59 -16.23
N THR A 241 6.44 -38.79 -15.64
CA THR A 241 7.68 -38.14 -16.11
C THR A 241 8.15 -38.70 -17.44
N LYS A 242 7.92 -39.99 -17.69
CA LYS A 242 8.40 -40.69 -18.89
C LYS A 242 7.42 -40.69 -20.06
N GLY A 243 6.14 -40.41 -19.82
CA GLY A 243 5.15 -40.32 -20.89
C GLY A 243 4.34 -41.59 -21.11
N HIS A 244 4.34 -42.50 -20.14
CA HIS A 244 3.73 -43.83 -20.29
C HIS A 244 2.23 -43.78 -19.99
N THR A 245 1.43 -43.34 -20.96
CA THR A 245 -0.03 -43.12 -20.82
C THR A 245 -0.77 -44.36 -20.33
N GLY A 246 -0.52 -45.53 -20.93
CA GLY A 246 -1.17 -46.79 -20.55
C GLY A 246 -0.92 -47.18 -19.08
N VAL A 247 0.30 -46.97 -18.60
CA VAL A 247 0.67 -47.23 -17.19
C VAL A 247 0.02 -46.22 -16.25
N VAL A 248 -0.03 -44.94 -16.63
CA VAL A 248 -0.74 -43.91 -15.84
C VAL A 248 -2.22 -44.27 -15.70
N HIS A 249 -2.90 -44.65 -16.78
CA HIS A 249 -4.30 -45.09 -16.71
C HIS A 249 -4.47 -46.33 -15.84
N ALA A 250 -3.56 -47.31 -15.93
CA ALA A 250 -3.58 -48.51 -15.09
C ALA A 250 -3.46 -48.18 -13.59
N LEU A 251 -2.51 -47.30 -13.22
CA LEU A 251 -2.30 -46.87 -11.84
C LEU A 251 -3.48 -46.06 -11.30
N LEU A 252 -4.01 -45.11 -12.08
CA LEU A 252 -5.14 -44.27 -11.68
C LEU A 252 -6.47 -45.04 -11.60
N LYS A 253 -6.62 -46.14 -12.34
CA LYS A 253 -7.78 -47.03 -12.26
C LYS A 253 -7.80 -47.79 -10.93
N ASN A 254 -6.64 -48.25 -10.46
CA ASN A 254 -6.53 -49.00 -9.21
C ASN A 254 -6.59 -48.07 -7.99
N ASP A 255 -5.81 -46.99 -7.98
CA ASP A 255 -5.78 -46.04 -6.87
C ASP A 255 -5.77 -44.58 -7.37
N PRO A 256 -6.92 -43.88 -7.36
CA PRO A 256 -6.98 -42.46 -7.75
C PRO A 256 -6.26 -41.55 -6.74
N SER A 257 -6.13 -41.96 -5.47
CA SER A 257 -5.46 -41.18 -4.41
C SER A 257 -3.96 -40.92 -4.66
N LEU A 258 -3.35 -41.61 -5.62
CA LEU A 258 -1.94 -41.45 -5.98
C LEU A 258 -1.59 -40.05 -6.51
N ILE A 259 -2.58 -39.32 -7.04
CA ILE A 259 -2.42 -37.96 -7.58
C ILE A 259 -2.02 -36.93 -6.51
N ASP A 260 -2.39 -37.18 -5.25
CA ASP A 260 -2.18 -36.28 -4.13
C ASP A 260 -0.80 -36.45 -3.49
N ILE A 261 -0.09 -37.55 -3.76
CA ILE A 261 1.19 -37.86 -3.14
C ILE A 261 2.29 -37.07 -3.86
N PRO A 262 2.86 -36.02 -3.24
CA PRO A 262 3.88 -35.21 -3.88
C PRO A 262 5.27 -35.84 -3.71
N LYS A 263 6.18 -35.53 -4.63
CA LYS A 263 7.61 -35.85 -4.47
C LYS A 263 8.23 -35.01 -3.34
N ALA A 264 9.44 -35.35 -2.89
CA ALA A 264 10.17 -34.61 -1.84
C ALA A 264 10.32 -33.09 -2.10
N ASN A 265 10.24 -32.63 -3.35
CA ASN A 265 10.27 -31.20 -3.72
C ASN A 265 8.89 -30.52 -3.76
N GLY A 266 7.83 -31.22 -3.32
CA GLY A 266 6.45 -30.75 -3.36
C GLY A 266 5.79 -30.83 -4.73
N LYS A 267 6.43 -31.46 -5.73
CA LYS A 267 5.85 -31.58 -7.07
C LYS A 267 4.95 -32.80 -7.19
N ASN A 268 3.73 -32.56 -7.62
CA ASN A 268 2.74 -33.59 -7.96
C ASN A 268 3.00 -34.19 -9.36
N PRO A 269 2.38 -35.34 -9.71
CA PRO A 269 2.52 -35.96 -11.03
C PRO A 269 2.25 -35.00 -12.19
N LEU A 270 1.27 -34.10 -12.05
CA LEU A 270 0.93 -33.10 -13.07
C LEU A 270 2.11 -32.17 -13.38
N HIS A 271 2.85 -31.70 -12.38
CA HIS A 271 4.02 -30.83 -12.57
C HIS A 271 5.11 -31.47 -13.44
N PHE A 272 5.24 -32.80 -13.41
CA PHE A 272 6.20 -33.52 -14.24
C PHE A 272 5.64 -33.76 -15.65
N ALA A 273 4.40 -34.21 -15.76
CA ALA A 273 3.73 -34.44 -17.05
C ALA A 273 3.70 -33.16 -17.91
N VAL A 274 3.33 -32.02 -17.30
CA VAL A 274 3.22 -30.74 -18.03
C VAL A 274 4.57 -30.22 -18.49
N ARG A 275 5.62 -30.41 -17.68
CA ARG A 275 6.97 -29.97 -18.04
C ARG A 275 7.53 -30.75 -19.23
N GLN A 276 7.20 -32.04 -19.32
CA GLN A 276 7.66 -32.90 -20.40
C GLN A 276 6.76 -32.85 -21.64
N GLY A 277 5.59 -32.21 -21.55
CA GLY A 277 4.70 -32.02 -22.69
C GLY A 277 3.75 -33.19 -22.95
N HIS A 278 3.53 -34.08 -21.99
CA HIS A 278 2.70 -35.28 -22.17
C HIS A 278 1.20 -34.96 -22.08
N VAL A 279 0.62 -34.45 -23.17
CA VAL A 279 -0.77 -33.93 -23.23
C VAL A 279 -1.81 -34.94 -22.73
N ASP A 280 -1.73 -36.20 -23.15
CA ASP A 280 -2.72 -37.22 -22.78
C ASP A 280 -2.68 -37.56 -21.28
N ILE A 281 -1.49 -37.54 -20.67
CA ILE A 281 -1.33 -37.73 -19.22
C ILE A 281 -1.87 -36.52 -18.47
N VAL A 282 -1.67 -35.31 -18.99
CA VAL A 282 -2.21 -34.08 -18.40
C VAL A 282 -3.73 -34.14 -18.39
N LYS A 283 -4.39 -34.55 -19.49
CA LYS A 283 -5.84 -34.79 -19.54
C LYS A 283 -6.25 -35.82 -18.50
N ALA A 284 -5.62 -37.00 -18.50
CA ALA A 284 -5.97 -38.08 -17.59
C ALA A 284 -5.86 -37.69 -16.11
N LEU A 285 -4.90 -36.83 -15.74
CA LEU A 285 -4.74 -36.32 -14.38
C LEU A 285 -5.79 -35.25 -14.02
N LEU A 286 -6.07 -34.31 -14.92
CA LEU A 286 -7.05 -33.25 -14.70
C LEU A 286 -8.49 -33.79 -14.71
N ASP A 287 -8.78 -34.81 -15.50
CA ASP A 287 -10.06 -35.52 -15.51
C ASP A 287 -10.35 -36.21 -14.17
N LYS A 288 -9.31 -36.52 -13.38
CA LYS A 288 -9.45 -37.12 -12.04
C LYS A 288 -9.54 -36.08 -10.93
N ASP A 289 -8.70 -35.04 -10.98
CA ASP A 289 -8.74 -33.92 -10.04
C ASP A 289 -8.34 -32.60 -10.74
N PRO A 290 -9.31 -31.75 -11.10
CA PRO A 290 -9.04 -30.43 -11.68
C PRO A 290 -8.24 -29.52 -10.73
N GLN A 291 -8.41 -29.68 -9.40
CA GLN A 291 -7.70 -28.85 -8.40
C GLN A 291 -6.20 -29.08 -8.40
N LEU A 292 -5.71 -30.11 -9.10
CA LEU A 292 -4.29 -30.37 -9.28
C LEU A 292 -3.58 -29.23 -10.04
N ALA A 293 -4.29 -28.47 -10.88
CA ALA A 293 -3.74 -27.34 -11.62
C ALA A 293 -3.33 -26.16 -10.71
N THR A 294 -4.05 -25.96 -9.60
CA THR A 294 -3.83 -24.86 -8.65
C THR A 294 -2.82 -25.21 -7.55
N LYS A 295 -2.60 -26.50 -7.26
CA LYS A 295 -1.61 -26.97 -6.29
C LYS A 295 -0.19 -26.49 -6.66
N THR A 296 0.54 -25.98 -5.66
CA THR A 296 1.88 -25.41 -5.83
C THR A 296 2.99 -26.28 -5.26
N ASP A 297 4.17 -26.26 -5.89
CA ASP A 297 5.37 -26.91 -5.36
C ASP A 297 6.04 -26.15 -4.19
N LYS A 298 7.16 -26.67 -3.66
CA LYS A 298 7.92 -25.98 -2.59
C LYS A 298 8.48 -24.62 -3.01
N LYS A 299 8.54 -24.29 -4.30
CA LYS A 299 8.93 -22.98 -4.83
C LYS A 299 7.71 -22.10 -5.14
N GLY A 300 6.50 -22.53 -4.78
CA GLY A 300 5.24 -21.84 -5.06
C GLY A 300 4.83 -21.92 -6.53
N GLN A 301 5.41 -22.83 -7.32
CA GLN A 301 5.13 -22.92 -8.75
C GLN A 301 3.94 -23.85 -8.99
N THR A 302 2.96 -23.37 -9.73
CA THR A 302 1.82 -24.16 -10.23
C THR A 302 2.20 -25.01 -11.44
N ALA A 303 1.26 -25.86 -11.90
CA ALA A 303 1.41 -26.62 -13.13
C ALA A 303 1.67 -25.73 -14.35
N LEU A 304 1.00 -24.57 -14.44
CA LEU A 304 1.19 -23.61 -15.53
C LEU A 304 2.63 -23.07 -15.58
N HIS A 305 3.21 -22.71 -14.42
CA HIS A 305 4.62 -22.28 -14.36
C HIS A 305 5.59 -23.37 -14.84
N MET A 306 5.27 -24.65 -14.63
CA MET A 306 6.08 -25.77 -15.12
C MET A 306 5.88 -26.01 -16.61
N ALA A 307 4.66 -25.86 -17.13
CA ALA A 307 4.34 -25.98 -18.55
C ALA A 307 5.09 -24.94 -19.38
N VAL A 308 5.13 -23.68 -18.92
CA VAL A 308 5.89 -22.59 -19.57
C VAL A 308 7.40 -22.87 -19.61
N LYS A 309 7.95 -23.56 -18.60
CA LYS A 309 9.36 -24.01 -18.59
C LYS A 309 9.59 -25.28 -19.42
N GLY A 310 8.52 -25.92 -19.86
CA GLY A 310 8.53 -27.18 -20.57
C GLY A 310 8.81 -27.04 -22.05
N VAL A 311 8.40 -28.07 -22.78
CA VAL A 311 8.68 -28.22 -24.22
C VAL A 311 7.44 -27.96 -25.08
N SER A 312 6.22 -28.28 -24.60
CA SER A 312 4.99 -28.24 -25.39
C SER A 312 4.09 -27.05 -25.08
N TYR A 313 3.74 -26.27 -26.11
CA TYR A 313 2.76 -25.18 -26.01
C TYR A 313 1.32 -25.71 -25.86
N GLU A 314 1.01 -26.89 -26.40
CA GLU A 314 -0.34 -27.46 -26.36
C GLU A 314 -0.80 -27.72 -24.93
N VAL A 315 0.13 -28.12 -24.05
CA VAL A 315 -0.14 -28.31 -22.62
C VAL A 315 -0.52 -26.99 -21.94
N VAL A 316 0.13 -25.88 -22.32
CA VAL A 316 -0.22 -24.55 -21.80
C VAL A 316 -1.65 -24.22 -22.20
N ARG A 317 -1.98 -24.36 -23.49
CA ARG A 317 -3.34 -24.12 -23.99
C ARG A 317 -4.38 -24.99 -23.29
N LEU A 318 -4.04 -26.24 -22.99
CA LEU A 318 -4.92 -27.15 -22.25
C LEU A 318 -5.17 -26.67 -20.82
N LEU A 319 -4.11 -26.35 -20.07
CA LEU A 319 -4.21 -25.86 -18.70
C LEU A 319 -5.01 -24.55 -18.59
N LEU A 320 -4.84 -23.67 -19.57
CA LEU A 320 -5.57 -22.41 -19.65
C LEU A 320 -7.05 -22.59 -19.98
N LYS A 321 -7.39 -23.59 -20.80
CA LYS A 321 -8.78 -23.97 -21.07
C LYS A 321 -9.47 -24.59 -19.86
N THR A 322 -8.74 -25.34 -19.03
CA THR A 322 -9.31 -25.94 -17.83
C THR A 322 -9.51 -24.89 -16.73
N ASP A 323 -8.50 -24.07 -16.44
CA ASP A 323 -8.56 -23.06 -15.38
C ASP A 323 -7.80 -21.77 -15.77
N PRO A 324 -8.46 -20.77 -16.37
CA PRO A 324 -7.81 -19.53 -16.81
C PRO A 324 -7.32 -18.66 -15.65
N SER A 325 -7.91 -18.81 -14.46
CA SER A 325 -7.53 -18.08 -13.24
C SER A 325 -6.08 -18.35 -12.81
N THR A 326 -5.51 -19.49 -13.20
CA THR A 326 -4.14 -19.89 -12.84
C THR A 326 -3.05 -18.97 -13.41
N VAL A 327 -3.37 -18.14 -14.42
CA VAL A 327 -2.42 -17.22 -15.06
C VAL A 327 -1.92 -16.12 -14.13
N THR A 328 -2.78 -15.68 -13.21
CA THR A 328 -2.49 -14.57 -12.30
C THR A 328 -1.68 -14.99 -11.07
N LEU A 329 -1.62 -16.29 -10.79
CA LEU A 329 -0.96 -16.81 -9.59
C LEU A 329 0.56 -16.59 -9.67
N PRO A 330 1.17 -15.92 -8.67
CA PRO A 330 2.62 -15.73 -8.63
C PRO A 330 3.33 -16.90 -7.93
N ASP A 331 4.58 -17.17 -8.33
CA ASP A 331 5.46 -18.04 -7.57
C ASP A 331 6.08 -17.36 -6.33
N LYS A 332 6.89 -18.09 -5.54
CA LYS A 332 7.55 -17.50 -4.33
C LYS A 332 8.48 -16.32 -4.61
N PHE A 333 8.83 -16.09 -5.87
CA PHE A 333 9.65 -14.95 -6.30
C PHE A 333 8.79 -13.84 -6.92
N GLY A 334 7.45 -13.96 -6.88
CA GLY A 334 6.53 -13.03 -7.50
C GLY A 334 6.45 -13.15 -9.02
N ASN A 335 7.03 -14.19 -9.63
CA ASN A 335 6.92 -14.38 -11.08
C ASN A 335 5.58 -15.03 -11.39
N THR A 336 4.78 -14.38 -12.25
CA THR A 336 3.65 -15.02 -12.94
C THR A 336 4.12 -15.87 -14.12
N ALA A 337 3.23 -16.67 -14.71
CA ALA A 337 3.50 -17.45 -15.92
C ALA A 337 4.07 -16.59 -17.06
N LEU A 338 3.57 -15.37 -17.23
CA LEU A 338 4.02 -14.41 -18.24
C LEU A 338 5.50 -14.03 -18.06
N HIS A 339 5.92 -13.71 -16.83
CA HIS A 339 7.33 -13.41 -16.54
C HIS A 339 8.27 -14.57 -16.89
N ILE A 340 7.84 -15.82 -16.64
CA ILE A 340 8.63 -17.00 -16.96
C ILE A 340 8.70 -17.21 -18.47
N ALA A 341 7.59 -17.00 -19.19
CA ALA A 341 7.51 -17.17 -20.64
C ALA A 341 8.44 -16.17 -21.36
N THR A 342 8.41 -14.91 -20.95
CA THR A 342 9.32 -13.86 -21.44
C THR A 342 10.78 -14.22 -21.18
N ARG A 343 11.11 -14.65 -19.95
CA ARG A 343 12.48 -15.07 -19.60
C ARG A 343 12.98 -16.28 -20.39
N LYS A 344 12.07 -17.14 -20.84
CA LYS A 344 12.37 -18.33 -21.65
C LYS A 344 12.24 -18.09 -23.16
N LYS A 345 11.93 -16.86 -23.58
CA LYS A 345 11.75 -16.46 -24.98
C LYS A 345 10.72 -17.32 -25.73
N ARG A 346 9.59 -17.62 -25.08
CA ARG A 346 8.51 -18.44 -25.67
C ARG A 346 7.41 -17.55 -26.25
N THR A 347 7.58 -17.08 -27.48
CA THR A 347 6.67 -16.14 -28.15
C THR A 347 5.23 -16.67 -28.22
N GLU A 348 5.05 -17.94 -28.60
CA GLU A 348 3.73 -18.54 -28.79
C GLU A 348 2.97 -18.62 -27.45
N ILE A 349 3.68 -18.95 -26.39
CA ILE A 349 3.13 -19.03 -25.03
C ILE A 349 2.78 -17.63 -24.50
N VAL A 350 3.60 -16.62 -24.77
CA VAL A 350 3.30 -15.24 -24.40
C VAL A 350 2.00 -14.77 -25.08
N ASN A 351 1.85 -15.04 -26.38
CA ASN A 351 0.64 -14.67 -27.12
C ASN A 351 -0.62 -15.34 -26.58
N GLU A 352 -0.57 -16.63 -26.28
CA GLU A 352 -1.71 -17.35 -25.69
C GLU A 352 -2.04 -16.83 -24.27
N LEU A 353 -1.03 -16.49 -23.46
CA LEU A 353 -1.26 -15.92 -22.13
C LEU A 353 -1.89 -14.52 -22.21
N LEU A 354 -1.46 -13.68 -23.16
CA LEU A 354 -2.00 -12.32 -23.33
C LEU A 354 -3.41 -12.29 -23.93
N GLN A 355 -3.82 -13.32 -24.67
CA GLN A 355 -5.19 -13.45 -25.17
C GLN A 355 -6.22 -13.69 -24.05
N ILE A 356 -5.78 -14.08 -22.85
CA ILE A 356 -6.67 -14.29 -21.71
C ILE A 356 -6.97 -12.94 -21.05
N PRO A 357 -8.25 -12.56 -20.90
CA PRO A 357 -8.63 -11.24 -20.39
C PRO A 357 -8.19 -10.99 -18.95
N ASP A 358 -8.10 -12.05 -18.13
CA ASP A 358 -7.72 -11.95 -16.72
C ASP A 358 -6.20 -11.84 -16.51
N THR A 359 -5.39 -11.83 -17.57
CA THR A 359 -3.93 -11.78 -17.45
C THR A 359 -3.46 -10.39 -17.02
N SER A 360 -2.88 -10.31 -15.82
CA SER A 360 -2.20 -9.09 -15.36
C SER A 360 -0.86 -8.90 -16.08
N VAL A 361 -0.89 -8.13 -17.19
CA VAL A 361 0.29 -7.80 -18.01
C VAL A 361 1.35 -7.04 -17.21
N ASN A 362 0.90 -6.14 -16.34
CA ASN A 362 1.72 -5.25 -15.52
C ASN A 362 1.97 -5.78 -14.10
N ALA A 363 1.83 -7.10 -13.88
CA ALA A 363 2.17 -7.70 -12.60
C ALA A 363 3.66 -7.45 -12.27
N LEU A 364 3.95 -7.19 -11.00
CA LEU A 364 5.31 -6.90 -10.53
C LEU A 364 5.90 -8.13 -9.82
N THR A 365 7.11 -8.49 -10.21
CA THR A 365 7.93 -9.48 -9.48
C THR A 365 8.39 -8.95 -8.12
N ARG A 366 8.99 -9.79 -7.27
CA ARG A 366 9.61 -9.31 -6.01
C ARG A 366 10.73 -8.30 -6.23
N ASP A 367 11.36 -8.32 -7.40
CA ASP A 367 12.38 -7.36 -7.81
C ASP A 367 11.79 -6.08 -8.41
N GLN A 368 10.46 -5.88 -8.32
CA GLN A 368 9.73 -4.74 -8.91
C GLN A 368 9.95 -4.60 -10.41
N LYS A 369 10.02 -5.73 -11.12
CA LYS A 369 10.13 -5.79 -12.59
C LYS A 369 8.85 -6.32 -13.19
N THR A 370 8.38 -5.69 -14.26
CA THR A 370 7.31 -6.18 -15.12
C THR A 370 7.84 -7.18 -16.15
N ALA A 371 6.94 -7.85 -16.87
CA ALA A 371 7.33 -8.70 -18.00
C ALA A 371 8.09 -7.91 -19.08
N LEU A 372 7.74 -6.64 -19.31
CA LEU A 372 8.42 -5.78 -20.28
C LEU A 372 9.86 -5.46 -19.86
N ASP A 373 10.08 -5.15 -18.57
CA ASP A 373 11.42 -4.89 -18.04
C ASP A 373 12.34 -6.14 -18.14
N ILE A 374 11.75 -7.34 -17.98
CA ILE A 374 12.49 -8.60 -18.18
C ILE A 374 12.86 -8.78 -19.66
N ALA A 375 11.96 -8.47 -20.59
CA ALA A 375 12.25 -8.55 -22.02
C ALA A 375 13.37 -7.58 -22.45
N GLU A 376 13.43 -6.38 -21.85
CA GLU A 376 14.49 -5.40 -22.10
C GLU A 376 15.85 -5.83 -21.56
N GLY A 377 15.89 -6.50 -20.42
CA GLY A 377 17.14 -6.98 -19.81
C GLY A 377 17.77 -8.22 -20.47
N LEU A 378 17.12 -8.82 -21.47
CA LEU A 378 17.60 -10.00 -22.18
C LEU A 378 18.34 -9.63 -23.48
N PRO A 379 19.26 -10.49 -23.97
CA PRO A 379 19.97 -10.23 -25.21
C PRO A 379 19.01 -10.15 -26.41
N LEU A 380 19.21 -9.14 -27.27
CA LEU A 380 18.44 -8.92 -28.49
C LEU A 380 18.35 -10.19 -29.33
N SER A 381 17.11 -10.59 -29.65
CA SER A 381 16.71 -11.81 -30.34
C SER A 381 15.39 -11.50 -31.04
N GLU A 382 15.13 -12.08 -32.21
CA GLU A 382 13.88 -11.88 -32.96
C GLU A 382 12.66 -12.15 -32.07
N GLU A 383 12.69 -13.29 -31.35
CA GLU A 383 11.69 -13.69 -30.35
C GLU A 383 11.41 -12.61 -29.28
N ILE A 384 12.44 -11.89 -28.82
CA ILE A 384 12.28 -10.88 -27.75
C ILE A 384 11.67 -9.60 -28.31
N VAL A 385 11.99 -9.24 -29.57
CA VAL A 385 11.38 -8.08 -30.23
C VAL A 385 9.88 -8.33 -30.39
N GLU A 386 9.50 -9.51 -30.88
CA GLU A 386 8.10 -9.93 -30.98
C GLU A 386 7.40 -9.90 -29.62
N ILE A 387 8.04 -10.43 -28.56
CA ILE A 387 7.47 -10.40 -27.21
C ILE A 387 7.30 -8.96 -26.70
N LYS A 388 8.24 -8.05 -26.97
CA LYS A 388 8.13 -6.64 -26.57
C LYS A 388 6.96 -5.97 -27.29
N GLU A 389 6.84 -6.15 -28.60
CA GLU A 389 5.74 -5.59 -29.39
C GLU A 389 4.39 -6.10 -28.89
N CYS A 390 4.29 -7.41 -28.61
CA CYS A 390 3.07 -8.01 -28.06
C CYS A 390 2.76 -7.47 -26.66
N LEU A 391 3.75 -7.37 -25.76
CA LEU A 391 3.52 -6.81 -24.43
C LEU A 391 3.05 -5.35 -24.52
N SER A 392 3.66 -4.54 -25.39
CA SER A 392 3.26 -3.14 -25.61
C SER A 392 1.86 -3.02 -26.21
N SER A 393 1.48 -3.87 -27.17
CA SER A 393 0.14 -3.82 -27.78
C SER A 393 -0.98 -4.16 -26.78
N PHE A 394 -0.69 -4.98 -25.77
CA PHE A 394 -1.60 -5.33 -24.68
C PHE A 394 -1.46 -4.41 -23.45
N GLY A 395 -0.82 -3.24 -23.58
CA GLY A 395 -0.75 -2.24 -22.51
C GLY A 395 0.33 -2.52 -21.45
N GLY A 396 1.35 -3.28 -21.81
CA GLY A 396 2.55 -3.50 -21.00
C GLY A 396 3.35 -2.20 -20.84
N VAL A 397 3.59 -1.82 -19.58
CA VAL A 397 4.27 -0.59 -19.18
C VAL A 397 5.47 -0.95 -18.30
N ARG A 398 6.52 -0.12 -18.30
CA ARG A 398 7.71 -0.36 -17.46
C ARG A 398 7.38 -0.14 -15.98
N ALA A 399 8.07 -0.83 -15.08
CA ALA A 399 7.86 -0.67 -13.64
C ALA A 399 8.06 0.79 -13.16
N ASN A 400 8.98 1.53 -13.78
CA ASN A 400 9.23 2.94 -13.44
C ASN A 400 8.05 3.85 -13.82
N GLU A 401 7.39 3.57 -14.94
CA GLU A 401 6.25 4.34 -15.46
C GLU A 401 4.97 4.05 -14.65
N LEU A 402 4.81 2.81 -14.16
CA LEU A 402 3.75 2.44 -13.22
C LEU A 402 3.79 3.26 -11.92
N ASN A 403 5.00 3.58 -11.44
CA ASN A 403 5.20 4.35 -10.20
C ASN A 403 5.25 5.88 -10.39
N GLN A 404 5.42 6.38 -11.63
CA GLN A 404 5.52 7.82 -11.89
C GLN A 404 4.19 8.56 -11.66
N GLN A 405 3.05 8.00 -12.04
CA GLN A 405 1.74 8.65 -11.86
C GLN A 405 1.42 9.03 -10.39
N PRO A 406 1.60 8.14 -9.39
CA PRO A 406 1.34 8.52 -7.99
C PRO A 406 2.38 9.48 -7.42
N ASP A 407 3.63 9.45 -7.88
CA ASP A 407 4.68 10.34 -7.36
C ASP A 407 4.59 11.75 -7.94
N GLU A 408 4.19 11.91 -9.20
CA GLU A 408 3.84 13.21 -9.79
C GLU A 408 2.63 13.83 -9.08
N LEU A 409 1.60 13.02 -8.79
CA LEU A 409 0.44 13.47 -8.02
C LEU A 409 0.84 13.89 -6.59
N ARG A 410 1.72 13.14 -5.93
CA ARG A 410 2.25 13.52 -4.61
C ARG A 410 3.09 14.80 -4.66
N LYS A 411 3.85 15.01 -5.74
CA LYS A 411 4.65 16.23 -5.94
C LYS A 411 3.75 17.45 -6.11
N THR A 412 2.73 17.37 -6.96
CA THR A 412 1.73 18.43 -7.15
C THR A 412 0.96 18.72 -5.86
N MET A 413 0.54 17.70 -5.11
CA MET A 413 -0.08 17.88 -3.79
C MET A 413 0.83 18.59 -2.78
N LYS A 414 2.12 18.24 -2.73
CA LYS A 414 3.09 18.94 -1.87
C LYS A 414 3.27 20.40 -2.27
N GLU A 415 3.28 20.69 -3.57
CA GLU A 415 3.40 22.04 -4.10
C GLU A 415 2.17 22.89 -3.78
N ILE A 416 0.96 22.35 -4.00
CA ILE A 416 -0.30 23.00 -3.62
C ILE A 416 -0.35 23.26 -2.11
N LYS A 417 0.02 22.28 -1.28
CA LYS A 417 0.04 22.45 0.17
C LYS A 417 1.01 23.56 0.60
N LYS A 418 2.18 23.65 -0.04
CA LYS A 418 3.17 24.69 0.24
C LYS A 418 2.63 26.07 -0.16
N GLU A 419 2.04 26.18 -1.35
CA GLU A 419 1.45 27.42 -1.87
C GLU A 419 0.30 27.92 -1.00
N VAL A 420 -0.62 27.04 -0.61
CA VAL A 420 -1.72 27.39 0.31
C VAL A 420 -1.19 27.85 1.66
N HIS A 421 -0.13 27.20 2.18
CA HIS A 421 0.47 27.62 3.45
C HIS A 421 1.13 29.00 3.35
N THR A 422 1.84 29.28 2.25
CA THR A 422 2.46 30.60 2.02
C THR A 422 1.41 31.69 1.84
N GLN A 423 0.31 31.42 1.13
CA GLN A 423 -0.80 32.36 0.97
C GLN A 423 -1.50 32.63 2.31
N LEU A 424 -1.71 31.60 3.13
CA LEU A 424 -2.30 31.76 4.46
C LEU A 424 -1.38 32.59 5.38
N GLU A 425 -0.07 32.33 5.37
CA GLU A 425 0.88 33.08 6.19
C GLU A 425 0.97 34.56 5.75
N GLN A 426 0.93 34.84 4.45
CA GLN A 426 0.85 36.20 3.92
C GLN A 426 -0.45 36.90 4.34
N THR A 427 -1.58 36.19 4.30
CA THR A 427 -2.88 36.72 4.73
C THR A 427 -2.87 37.08 6.22
N LEU A 428 -2.30 36.21 7.07
CA LEU A 428 -2.17 36.47 8.51
C LEU A 428 -1.26 37.68 8.81
N LYS A 429 -0.14 37.84 8.10
CA LYS A 429 0.74 39.02 8.23
C LYS A 429 0.03 40.30 7.79
N THR A 430 -0.74 40.23 6.71
CA THR A 430 -1.51 41.37 6.21
C THR A 430 -2.59 41.78 7.21
N ASN A 431 -3.32 40.82 7.78
CA ASN A 431 -4.33 41.09 8.81
C ASN A 431 -3.73 41.75 10.06
N ARG A 432 -2.59 41.27 10.56
CA ARG A 432 -1.89 41.93 11.69
C ARG A 432 -1.49 43.38 11.39
N ASN A 433 -1.06 43.65 10.17
CA ASN A 433 -0.70 45.02 9.75
C ASN A 433 -1.95 45.90 9.64
N VAL A 434 -3.06 45.36 9.13
CA VAL A 434 -4.35 46.06 9.06
C VAL A 434 -4.87 46.36 10.45
N ASP A 435 -4.80 45.42 11.40
CA ASP A 435 -5.19 45.63 12.80
C ASP A 435 -4.37 46.75 13.46
N GLY A 436 -3.07 46.81 13.16
CA GLY A 436 -2.19 47.89 13.61
C GLY A 436 -2.61 49.27 13.06
N ILE A 437 -2.90 49.35 11.76
CA ILE A 437 -3.38 50.58 11.10
C ILE A 437 -4.73 51.01 11.67
N VAL A 438 -5.62 50.05 11.90
CA VAL A 438 -6.93 50.23 12.52
C VAL A 438 -6.82 50.87 13.91
N LEU A 439 -5.91 50.35 14.75
CA LEU A 439 -5.68 50.87 16.10
C LEU A 439 -5.10 52.29 16.06
N GLU A 440 -4.21 52.57 15.13
CA GLU A 440 -3.65 53.91 14.94
C GLU A 440 -4.70 54.91 14.44
N LEU A 441 -5.58 54.50 13.53
CA LEU A 441 -6.68 55.31 13.04
C LEU A 441 -7.67 55.67 14.17
N ILE A 442 -7.99 54.71 15.04
CA ILE A 442 -8.84 54.95 16.21
C ILE A 442 -8.20 55.99 17.15
N LYS A 443 -6.89 55.88 17.41
CA LYS A 443 -6.15 56.86 18.22
C LYS A 443 -6.19 58.26 17.62
N LEU A 444 -5.98 58.39 16.30
CA LEU A 444 -6.03 59.67 15.61
C LEU A 444 -7.44 60.28 15.64
N HIS A 445 -8.49 59.47 15.46
CA HIS A 445 -9.87 59.96 15.51
C HIS A 445 -10.23 60.46 16.92
N GLN A 446 -9.80 59.74 17.96
CA GLN A 446 -10.01 60.14 19.35
C GLN A 446 -9.29 61.45 19.70
N GLN A 447 -8.05 61.62 19.23
CA GLN A 447 -7.32 62.88 19.36
C GLN A 447 -8.00 64.04 18.62
N GLY A 448 -8.50 63.78 17.40
CA GLY A 448 -9.22 64.75 16.60
C GLY A 448 -10.50 65.23 17.27
N ILE A 449 -11.29 64.32 17.85
CA ILE A 449 -12.49 64.68 18.61
C ILE A 449 -12.10 65.55 19.82
N ASN A 450 -11.19 65.10 20.68
CA ASN A 450 -10.78 65.84 21.88
C ASN A 450 -10.28 67.25 21.57
N ASN A 451 -9.50 67.42 20.50
CA ASN A 451 -9.02 68.74 20.08
C ASN A 451 -10.16 69.65 19.64
N ALA A 452 -11.10 69.14 18.83
CA ALA A 452 -12.27 69.92 18.42
C ALA A 452 -13.13 70.33 19.61
N THR A 453 -13.35 69.42 20.57
CA THR A 453 -14.15 69.74 21.75
C THR A 453 -13.49 70.77 22.66
N ASN A 454 -12.16 70.73 22.80
CA ASN A 454 -11.40 71.76 23.52
C ASN A 454 -11.45 73.15 22.84
N GLN A 455 -11.48 73.22 21.51
CA GLN A 455 -11.66 74.50 20.82
C GLN A 455 -13.07 75.07 21.03
N VAL A 456 -14.08 74.21 20.95
CA VAL A 456 -15.48 74.58 21.16
C VAL A 456 -15.73 75.15 22.55
N THR A 457 -15.12 74.55 23.58
CA THR A 457 -15.30 75.01 24.97
C THR A 457 -14.73 76.40 25.19
N VAL A 458 -13.56 76.70 24.63
CA VAL A 458 -12.96 78.04 24.71
C VAL A 458 -13.90 79.07 24.09
N VAL A 459 -14.46 78.79 22.91
CA VAL A 459 -15.41 79.71 22.25
C VAL A 459 -16.69 79.90 23.06
N ALA A 460 -17.25 78.83 23.62
CA ALA A 460 -18.44 78.90 24.46
C ALA A 460 -18.19 79.73 25.73
N VAL A 461 -17.05 79.55 26.39
CA VAL A 461 -16.65 80.35 27.56
C VAL A 461 -16.52 81.82 27.17
N LEU A 462 -15.90 82.15 26.04
CA LEU A 462 -15.81 83.54 25.55
C LEU A 462 -17.17 84.18 25.30
N PHE A 463 -18.14 83.45 24.74
CA PHE A 463 -19.49 83.97 24.59
C PHE A 463 -20.20 84.17 25.94
N ALA A 464 -20.01 83.25 26.88
CA ALA A 464 -20.57 83.38 28.23
C ALA A 464 -19.98 84.59 28.97
N THR A 465 -18.66 84.83 28.90
CA THR A 465 -18.04 85.98 29.56
C THR A 465 -18.52 87.30 28.96
N VAL A 466 -18.60 87.41 27.63
CA VAL A 466 -19.13 88.62 26.97
C VAL A 466 -20.59 88.84 27.36
N ALA A 467 -21.44 87.81 27.28
CA ALA A 467 -22.85 87.93 27.64
C ALA A 467 -23.04 88.26 29.13
N PHE A 468 -22.20 87.73 30.02
CA PHE A 468 -22.25 88.04 31.45
C PHE A 468 -21.86 89.51 31.70
N MET A 469 -20.76 89.97 31.11
CA MET A 469 -20.30 91.36 31.25
C MET A 469 -21.34 92.35 30.73
N THR A 470 -22.03 92.06 29.62
CA THR A 470 -23.04 92.95 29.05
C THR A 470 -24.30 93.10 29.91
N ILE A 471 -24.62 92.13 30.78
CA ILE A 471 -25.75 92.24 31.74
C ILE A 471 -25.45 93.29 32.82
N PHE A 472 -24.21 93.36 33.30
CA PHE A 472 -23.82 94.30 34.37
C PHE A 472 -23.40 95.68 33.85
N THR A 473 -23.07 95.78 32.57
CA THR A 473 -22.61 97.03 31.93
C THR A 473 -23.70 97.71 31.07
N VAL A 474 -24.97 97.39 31.33
CA VAL A 474 -26.08 98.01 30.59
C VAL A 474 -26.04 99.53 30.80
N PRO A 475 -26.02 100.33 29.72
CA PRO A 475 -26.07 101.78 29.83
C PRO A 475 -27.44 102.21 30.40
N GLY A 476 -27.47 102.65 31.65
CA GLY A 476 -28.63 103.22 32.31
C GLY A 476 -28.24 104.52 33.01
N GLY A 477 -28.76 105.65 32.52
CA GLY A 477 -28.59 106.95 33.13
C GLY A 477 -29.94 107.50 33.60
N ASP A 478 -29.93 108.17 34.75
CA ASP A 478 -31.11 108.71 35.42
C ASP A 478 -31.53 110.04 34.79
N ASN A 479 -32.84 110.22 34.61
CA ASN A 479 -33.41 111.58 34.57
C ASN A 479 -33.92 111.80 36.00
N ASP A 480 -33.07 112.25 36.95
CA ASP A 480 -33.29 112.74 38.34
C ASP A 480 -34.49 112.24 39.18
N ASN A 481 -35.14 111.14 38.78
CA ASN A 481 -36.40 110.64 39.33
C ASN A 481 -36.24 109.20 39.86
N GLY A 482 -35.02 108.66 39.91
CA GLY A 482 -34.72 107.35 40.49
C GLY A 482 -35.34 106.15 39.74
N VAL A 483 -35.67 106.28 38.45
CA VAL A 483 -36.32 105.22 37.66
C VAL A 483 -35.57 104.99 36.35
N ALA A 484 -35.10 103.76 36.14
CA ALA A 484 -34.38 103.35 34.94
C ALA A 484 -35.23 103.49 33.65
N THR A 485 -34.99 104.56 32.88
CA THR A 485 -35.73 104.90 31.64
C THR A 485 -35.56 103.88 30.51
N VAL A 486 -34.54 103.02 30.57
CA VAL A 486 -34.21 102.04 29.52
C VAL A 486 -35.13 100.80 29.60
N ALA A 487 -35.67 100.49 30.78
CA ALA A 487 -36.41 99.25 31.05
C ALA A 487 -37.71 99.09 30.23
N ARG A 488 -38.33 100.19 29.79
CA ARG A 488 -39.58 100.17 29.00
C ARG A 488 -39.37 100.02 27.49
N GLY A 489 -38.14 100.11 26.99
CA GLY A 489 -37.84 100.00 25.56
C GLY A 489 -37.97 98.57 25.02
N THR A 490 -38.55 98.42 23.82
CA THR A 490 -38.63 97.13 23.12
C THR A 490 -37.24 96.56 22.83
N SER A 491 -36.28 97.41 22.44
CA SER A 491 -34.87 97.01 22.24
C SER A 491 -34.21 96.47 23.52
N PHE A 492 -34.55 97.01 24.69
CA PHE A 492 -34.02 96.52 25.96
C PHE A 492 -34.55 95.14 26.32
N LYS A 493 -35.86 94.90 26.13
CA LYS A 493 -36.46 93.57 26.32
C LYS A 493 -35.84 92.52 25.39
N ILE A 494 -35.67 92.87 24.11
CA ILE A 494 -35.00 91.99 23.12
C ILE A 494 -33.57 91.71 23.55
N PHE A 495 -32.81 92.74 23.93
CA PHE A 495 -31.45 92.60 24.42
C PHE A 495 -31.38 91.64 25.62
N CYS A 496 -32.16 91.88 26.68
CA CYS A 496 -32.11 91.04 27.89
C CYS A 496 -32.47 89.57 27.61
N VAL A 497 -33.51 89.32 26.80
CA VAL A 497 -33.94 87.94 26.47
C VAL A 497 -32.87 87.21 25.67
N PHE A 498 -32.37 87.81 24.59
CA PHE A 498 -31.37 87.15 23.74
C PHE A 498 -29.99 87.06 24.40
N ASN A 499 -29.63 88.03 25.24
CA ASN A 499 -28.39 88.00 26.00
C ASN A 499 -28.41 86.94 27.11
N ALA A 500 -29.54 86.79 27.81
CA ALA A 500 -29.74 85.69 28.76
C ALA A 500 -29.72 84.34 28.04
N LEU A 501 -30.41 84.22 26.90
CA LEU A 501 -30.40 83.00 26.09
C LEU A 501 -28.99 82.63 25.61
N ALA A 502 -28.19 83.62 25.17
CA ALA A 502 -26.80 83.43 24.79
C ALA A 502 -25.93 82.93 25.97
N LEU A 503 -26.11 83.50 27.17
CA LEU A 503 -25.40 83.08 28.37
C LEU A 503 -25.76 81.65 28.77
N PHE A 504 -27.05 81.32 28.85
CA PHE A 504 -27.51 79.99 29.26
C PHE A 504 -27.13 78.90 28.24
N THR A 505 -27.24 79.19 26.94
CA THR A 505 -26.82 78.24 25.90
C THR A 505 -25.30 78.02 25.92
N SER A 506 -24.50 79.05 26.20
CA SER A 506 -23.05 78.93 26.35
C SER A 506 -22.63 78.15 27.60
N LEU A 507 -23.31 78.35 28.73
CA LEU A 507 -23.10 77.53 29.94
C LEU A 507 -23.54 76.08 29.73
N ALA A 508 -24.66 75.85 29.03
CA ALA A 508 -25.13 74.50 28.72
C ALA A 508 -24.09 73.71 27.91
N VAL A 509 -23.40 74.35 26.95
CA VAL A 509 -22.29 73.72 26.21
C VAL A 509 -21.17 73.28 27.15
N VAL A 510 -20.79 74.12 28.11
CA VAL A 510 -19.74 73.79 29.10
C VAL A 510 -20.17 72.65 30.02
N VAL A 511 -21.43 72.64 30.48
CA VAL A 511 -21.96 71.55 31.31
C VAL A 511 -22.00 70.23 30.54
N VAL A 512 -22.50 70.25 29.30
CA VAL A 512 -22.49 69.08 28.41
C VAL A 512 -21.06 68.58 28.19
N GLN A 513 -20.09 69.49 28.06
CA GLN A 513 -18.69 69.10 27.94
C GLN A 513 -18.17 68.33 29.15
N ILE A 514 -18.43 68.83 30.36
CA ILE A 514 -17.97 68.19 31.60
C ILE A 514 -18.59 66.78 31.71
N THR A 515 -19.81 66.59 31.21
CA THR A 515 -20.45 65.26 31.16
C THR A 515 -19.85 64.30 30.13
N ILE A 516 -19.25 64.80 29.03
CA ILE A 516 -18.64 63.94 27.98
C ILE A 516 -17.37 63.25 28.48
N VAL A 517 -16.55 63.91 29.31
CA VAL A 517 -15.27 63.36 29.81
C VAL A 517 -15.44 62.05 30.60
N ARG A 518 -16.67 61.72 31.05
CA ARG A 518 -16.98 60.50 31.83
C ARG A 518 -17.82 59.45 31.08
N GLY A 519 -18.15 59.65 29.79
CA GLY A 519 -19.12 58.81 29.05
C GLY A 519 -18.53 57.80 28.06
N GLU A 520 -19.29 56.74 27.74
CA GLU A 520 -18.94 55.73 26.73
C GLU A 520 -19.02 56.26 25.26
N LEU A 521 -18.04 55.87 24.44
CA LEU A 521 -17.75 56.38 23.09
C LEU A 521 -18.94 56.34 22.09
N LYS A 522 -19.90 55.41 22.24
CA LYS A 522 -21.02 55.27 21.28
C LYS A 522 -22.03 56.41 21.40
N THR A 523 -22.12 57.02 22.58
CA THR A 523 -22.98 58.19 22.84
C THR A 523 -22.33 59.52 22.43
N GLU A 524 -21.00 59.54 22.28
CA GLU A 524 -20.20 60.74 22.03
C GLU A 524 -20.57 61.46 20.73
N LYS A 525 -20.83 60.73 19.64
CA LYS A 525 -21.22 61.32 18.34
C LYS A 525 -22.50 62.13 18.42
N ARG A 526 -23.48 61.68 19.22
CA ARG A 526 -24.75 62.39 19.41
C ARG A 526 -24.53 63.67 20.22
N PHE A 527 -23.64 63.64 21.20
CA PHE A 527 -23.29 64.81 21.99
C PHE A 527 -22.52 65.87 21.18
N VAL A 528 -21.56 65.47 20.34
CA VAL A 528 -20.84 66.41 19.45
C VAL A 528 -21.83 67.12 18.50
N GLU A 529 -22.84 66.41 17.99
CA GLU A 529 -23.90 67.03 17.17
C GLU A 529 -24.73 68.05 17.97
N VAL A 530 -25.07 67.74 19.22
CA VAL A 530 -25.82 68.63 20.11
C VAL A 530 -24.99 69.87 20.46
N ILE A 531 -23.72 69.70 20.84
CA ILE A 531 -22.79 70.80 21.14
C ILE A 531 -22.70 71.78 19.97
N ASN A 532 -22.50 71.25 18.75
CA ASN A 532 -22.42 72.10 17.57
C ASN A 532 -23.72 72.88 17.37
N LYS A 533 -24.91 72.26 17.52
CA LYS A 533 -26.19 72.97 17.41
C LYS A 533 -26.37 74.07 18.47
N LEU A 534 -25.97 73.80 19.71
CA LEU A 534 -26.03 74.77 20.80
C LEU A 534 -25.07 75.95 20.58
N MET A 535 -23.89 75.70 20.01
CA MET A 535 -22.95 76.77 19.63
C MET A 535 -23.55 77.70 18.57
N TRP A 536 -24.16 77.15 17.51
CA TRP A 536 -24.82 77.96 16.48
C TRP A 536 -25.95 78.82 17.07
N LEU A 537 -26.73 78.25 17.99
CA LEU A 537 -27.77 78.97 18.69
C LEU A 537 -27.20 80.13 19.52
N ALA A 538 -26.13 79.90 20.29
CA ALA A 538 -25.48 80.93 21.09
C ALA A 538 -24.96 82.09 20.22
N SER A 539 -24.31 81.79 19.08
CA SER A 539 -23.76 82.80 18.17
C SER A 539 -24.84 83.67 17.48
N VAL A 540 -25.99 83.08 17.13
CA VAL A 540 -27.13 83.84 16.61
C VAL A 540 -27.71 84.75 17.70
N CYS A 541 -27.85 84.24 18.92
CA CYS A 541 -28.38 85.00 20.05
C CYS A 541 -27.47 86.17 20.44
N THR A 542 -26.14 85.99 20.46
CA THR A 542 -25.19 87.08 20.70
C THR A 542 -25.23 88.14 19.61
N SER A 543 -25.43 87.74 18.35
CA SER A 543 -25.57 88.67 17.22
C SER A 543 -26.82 89.56 17.37
N ILE A 544 -27.96 88.97 17.75
CA ILE A 544 -29.20 89.71 17.99
C ILE A 544 -29.06 90.63 19.21
N SER A 545 -28.42 90.14 20.28
CA SER A 545 -28.09 90.93 21.47
C SER A 545 -27.23 92.14 21.11
N TYR A 546 -26.18 91.95 20.30
CA TYR A 546 -25.28 93.02 19.86
C TYR A 546 -26.00 94.10 19.04
N ILE A 547 -26.83 93.70 18.06
CA ILE A 547 -27.63 94.63 17.26
C ILE A 547 -28.56 95.44 18.17
N SER A 548 -29.23 94.77 19.11
CA SER A 548 -30.12 95.45 20.06
C SER A 548 -29.37 96.40 20.99
N SER A 549 -28.19 96.00 21.49
CA SER A 549 -27.31 96.82 22.32
C SER A 549 -26.84 98.08 21.60
N SER A 550 -26.45 97.99 20.33
CA SER A 550 -26.05 99.15 19.53
C SER A 550 -27.16 100.20 19.41
N TYR A 551 -28.42 99.75 19.31
CA TYR A 551 -29.58 100.64 19.26
C TYR A 551 -29.89 101.28 20.63
N ILE A 552 -29.66 100.56 21.73
CA ILE A 552 -29.78 101.09 23.09
C ILE A 552 -28.73 102.19 23.34
N VAL A 553 -27.46 101.94 22.98
CA VAL A 553 -26.33 102.86 23.25
C VAL A 553 -26.38 104.11 22.38
N ALA A 554 -26.49 103.96 21.05
CA ALA A 554 -26.34 105.07 20.11
C ALA A 554 -27.68 105.68 19.65
N GLY A 555 -28.76 104.89 19.66
CA GLY A 555 -30.04 105.25 19.02
C GLY A 555 -30.74 106.45 19.65
N ARG A 556 -30.42 106.81 20.90
CA ARG A 556 -30.98 107.98 21.59
C ARG A 556 -30.45 109.32 21.06
N ARG A 557 -29.16 109.40 20.70
CA ARG A 557 -28.53 110.65 20.26
C ARG A 557 -28.47 110.76 18.74
N ASN A 558 -28.09 109.68 18.05
CA ASN A 558 -27.88 109.67 16.60
C ASN A 558 -28.41 108.37 15.96
N LYS A 559 -29.64 108.40 15.43
CA LYS A 559 -30.23 107.23 14.75
C LYS A 559 -29.40 106.75 13.56
N TRP A 560 -28.79 107.68 12.81
CA TRP A 560 -27.89 107.37 11.70
C TRP A 560 -26.64 106.59 12.11
N ALA A 561 -26.04 106.94 13.26
CA ALA A 561 -24.88 106.21 13.78
C ALA A 561 -25.25 104.80 14.25
N ALA A 562 -26.42 104.63 14.87
CA ALA A 562 -26.93 103.31 15.24
C ALA A 562 -27.19 102.44 13.99
N ILE A 563 -27.80 102.99 12.94
CA ILE A 563 -28.01 102.29 11.66
C ILE A 563 -26.66 101.92 11.01
N LEU A 564 -25.67 102.81 11.05
CA LEU A 564 -24.34 102.52 10.52
C LEU A 564 -23.67 101.36 11.26
N VAL A 565 -23.69 101.36 12.59
CA VAL A 565 -23.10 100.29 13.42
C VAL A 565 -23.84 98.97 13.22
N THR A 566 -25.18 98.98 13.11
CA THR A 566 -25.94 97.75 12.85
C THR A 566 -25.71 97.21 11.45
N VAL A 567 -25.54 98.07 10.43
CA VAL A 567 -25.23 97.62 9.07
C VAL A 567 -23.81 97.05 9.01
N ILE A 568 -22.80 97.73 9.57
CA ILE A 568 -21.42 97.23 9.58
C ILE A 568 -21.30 95.95 10.42
N GLY A 569 -21.87 95.94 11.63
CA GLY A 569 -21.87 94.77 12.52
C GLY A 569 -22.70 93.61 11.97
N GLY A 570 -23.83 93.90 11.32
CA GLY A 570 -24.68 92.92 10.66
C GLY A 570 -24.02 92.29 9.44
N VAL A 571 -23.32 93.07 8.62
CA VAL A 571 -22.56 92.57 7.47
C VAL A 571 -21.37 91.71 7.91
N THR A 572 -20.63 92.13 8.95
CA THR A 572 -19.50 91.34 9.46
C THR A 572 -19.98 90.03 10.10
N MET A 573 -21.01 90.05 10.97
CA MET A 573 -21.57 88.83 11.57
C MET A 573 -22.25 87.93 10.54
N GLY A 574 -23.01 88.51 9.61
CA GLY A 574 -23.64 87.78 8.51
C GLY A 574 -22.63 87.13 7.58
N GLY A 575 -21.51 87.82 7.30
CA GLY A 575 -20.40 87.26 6.53
C GLY A 575 -19.73 86.08 7.24
N VAL A 576 -19.45 86.20 8.54
CA VAL A 576 -18.81 85.14 9.34
C VAL A 576 -19.73 83.91 9.46
N LEU A 577 -21.00 84.10 9.82
CA LEU A 577 -21.99 83.02 9.93
C LEU A 577 -22.30 82.41 8.55
N GLY A 578 -22.38 83.23 7.51
CA GLY A 578 -22.60 82.79 6.12
C GLY A 578 -21.45 81.93 5.59
N ALA A 579 -20.20 82.35 5.80
CA ALA A 579 -19.03 81.56 5.42
C ALA A 579 -18.98 80.23 6.18
N MET A 580 -19.23 80.25 7.50
CA MET A 580 -19.28 79.03 8.31
C MET A 580 -20.38 78.06 7.89
N THR A 581 -21.60 78.55 7.64
CA THR A 581 -22.72 77.69 7.19
C THR A 581 -22.44 77.09 5.82
N TYR A 582 -21.90 77.88 4.90
CA TYR A 582 -21.53 77.42 3.57
C TYR A 582 -20.50 76.28 3.63
N LEU A 583 -19.45 76.43 4.44
CA LEU A 583 -18.42 75.40 4.62
C LEU A 583 -18.99 74.11 5.23
N VAL A 584 -19.85 74.22 6.25
CA VAL A 584 -20.50 73.05 6.87
C VAL A 584 -21.41 72.31 5.87
N VAL A 585 -22.21 73.05 5.08
CA VAL A 585 -23.11 72.45 4.08
C VAL A 585 -22.33 71.81 2.94
N LYS A 586 -21.27 72.46 2.45
CA LYS A 586 -20.36 71.90 1.43
C LYS A 586 -19.75 70.60 1.91
N ASN A 587 -19.21 70.56 3.14
CA ASN A 587 -18.64 69.35 3.74
C ASN A 587 -19.69 68.25 3.92
N LYS A 588 -20.92 68.59 4.31
CA LYS A 588 -22.03 67.63 4.45
C LYS A 588 -22.47 67.05 3.09
N ARG A 589 -22.46 67.85 2.01
CA ARG A 589 -22.73 67.35 0.64
C ARG A 589 -21.65 66.38 0.18
N VAL A 590 -20.37 66.71 0.36
CA VAL A 590 -19.25 65.84 -0.01
C VAL A 590 -19.33 64.49 0.72
N ARG A 591 -19.67 64.49 2.02
CA ARG A 591 -19.89 63.25 2.78
C ARG A 591 -21.08 62.43 2.28
N LYS A 592 -22.19 63.08 1.90
CA LYS A 592 -23.38 62.39 1.36
C LYS A 592 -23.10 61.73 0.01
N VAL A 593 -22.34 62.40 -0.87
CA VAL A 593 -21.94 61.83 -2.17
C VAL A 593 -21.05 60.60 -1.96
N LYS A 594 -20.00 60.70 -1.15
CA LYS A 594 -19.13 59.56 -0.80
C LYS A 594 -19.88 58.38 -0.17
N LYS A 595 -20.96 58.63 0.58
CA LYS A 595 -21.80 57.58 1.17
C LYS A 595 -22.75 56.93 0.15
N LYS A 596 -23.16 57.66 -0.89
CA LYS A 596 -24.01 57.14 -1.97
C LYS A 596 -23.20 56.24 -2.90
N ASP A 597 -21.96 56.63 -3.20
CA ASP A 597 -21.03 55.84 -4.03
C ASP A 597 -20.67 54.50 -3.39
N LYS A 598 -20.50 54.46 -2.06
CA LYS A 598 -20.27 53.20 -1.32
C LYS A 598 -21.47 52.25 -1.31
N ASN A 599 -22.71 52.77 -1.32
CA ASN A 599 -23.90 51.92 -1.33
C ASN A 599 -24.21 51.34 -2.73
N SER A 600 -23.79 52.00 -3.82
CA SER A 600 -23.93 51.45 -5.17
C SER A 600 -22.93 50.34 -5.47
N THR A 601 -21.74 50.34 -4.85
CA THR A 601 -20.73 49.29 -5.05
C THR A 601 -21.05 47.98 -4.33
N ASN A 602 -21.84 48.03 -3.25
CA ASN A 602 -22.23 46.82 -2.49
C ASN A 602 -23.42 46.04 -3.11
N GLN A 603 -23.94 46.46 -4.26
CA GLN A 603 -25.12 45.84 -4.88
C GLN A 603 -24.79 44.82 -5.97
N THR A 604 -23.51 44.56 -6.27
CA THR A 604 -23.09 43.63 -7.35
C THR A 604 -22.44 42.33 -6.90
N ASP A 605 -22.19 42.10 -5.61
CA ASP A 605 -21.65 40.81 -5.15
C ASP A 605 -22.54 40.17 -4.09
N SER A 606 -23.38 39.23 -4.54
CA SER A 606 -24.08 38.29 -3.67
C SER A 606 -23.76 36.86 -4.10
N LEU A 607 -22.91 36.15 -3.33
CA LEU A 607 -23.17 34.80 -2.82
C LEU A 607 -21.98 34.29 -1.98
N SER A 608 -22.15 34.18 -0.65
CA SER A 608 -21.95 32.94 0.12
C SER A 608 -21.74 33.22 1.62
N LEU A 609 -22.74 32.82 2.41
CA LEU A 609 -22.65 32.11 3.69
C LEU A 609 -21.63 32.55 4.76
N SER A 610 -22.15 33.20 5.81
CA SER A 610 -22.06 32.82 7.23
C SER A 610 -22.03 34.08 8.09
N GLY A 611 -23.04 34.23 8.95
CA GLY A 611 -23.19 35.40 9.81
C GLY A 611 -22.13 35.43 10.89
N THR A 612 -21.46 36.59 11.02
CA THR A 612 -21.10 37.28 12.28
C THR A 612 -20.25 38.56 12.08
N ASP A 613 -20.04 39.09 10.86
CA ASP A 613 -19.06 40.18 10.68
C ASP A 613 -19.63 41.55 10.28
N THR A 614 -20.94 41.76 10.36
CA THR A 614 -21.56 43.01 9.88
C THR A 614 -21.43 44.21 10.82
N GLU A 615 -20.94 44.05 12.06
CA GLU A 615 -20.79 45.19 12.98
C GLU A 615 -19.43 45.90 12.88
N VAL A 616 -18.38 45.28 12.32
CA VAL A 616 -17.02 45.85 12.34
C VAL A 616 -16.77 46.85 11.18
N ASN A 617 -17.43 46.66 10.03
CA ASN A 617 -17.16 47.47 8.84
C ASN A 617 -17.83 48.86 8.81
N THR A 618 -18.68 49.19 9.80
CA THR A 618 -19.26 50.54 9.92
C THR A 618 -18.41 51.50 10.77
N ILE A 619 -17.29 51.01 11.34
CA ILE A 619 -16.45 51.77 12.26
C ILE A 619 -15.36 52.60 11.52
N TYR A 620 -14.89 52.17 10.34
CA TYR A 620 -13.71 52.77 9.69
C TYR A 620 -13.98 53.86 8.64
N ALA A 621 -15.18 54.44 8.62
CA ALA A 621 -15.47 55.54 7.71
C ALA A 621 -16.19 56.68 8.42
N LEU A 622 -15.50 57.34 9.34
CA LEU A 622 -15.88 58.65 9.87
C LEU A 622 -14.70 59.62 9.93
#